data_AF-A0ABF7PZ46-F1
#
_entry.id   AF-A0ABF7PZ46-F1
#
_cell.length_a   1.000
_cell.length_b   1.000
_cell.length_c   1.000
_cell.angle_alpha   90.00
_cell.angle_beta   90.00
_cell.angle_gamma   90.00
#
_symmetry.space_group_name_H-M   'P 1'
#
loop_
_entity.id
_entity.type
_entity.pdbx_description
1 polymer ?
#
loop_
_entity_poly.entity_id
_entity_poly.type
_entity_poly.pdbx_seq_one_letter_code
_entity_poly.pdbx_strand_id
1 'polypeptide(L)' 'MEWVLFVSLQWIVFGSPTQPTTQVIDSFPNEQLCNKAADAIRAELNNPVGGQQRLQTVGRVVCFMRKDGVPPAR' A
#
# COMPACT_ATOMS: atom_id res chain seq x y z
N MET A 1 -9.77 15.58 -10.94
CA MET A 1 -10.03 14.16 -10.59
C MET A 1 -8.73 13.43 -10.71
N GLU A 2 -8.20 12.93 -9.59
CA GLU A 2 -6.88 12.30 -9.54
C GLU A 2 -7.02 10.90 -8.96
N TRP A 3 -6.33 9.93 -9.55
CA TRP A 3 -6.23 8.60 -8.98
C TRP A 3 -5.10 8.58 -7.96
N VAL A 4 -5.41 8.00 -6.80
CA VAL A 4 -4.54 7.96 -5.64
C VAL A 4 -4.34 6.51 -5.25
N LEU A 5 -3.10 6.15 -4.99
CA LEU A 5 -2.72 4.84 -4.48
C LEU A 5 -2.42 4.94 -2.99
N PHE A 6 -3.22 4.24 -2.20
CA PHE A 6 -2.99 4.08 -0.77
C PHE A 6 -2.30 2.76 -0.49
N VAL A 7 -1.22 2.82 0.27
CA VAL A 7 -0.42 1.67 0.68
C VAL A 7 -0.29 1.70 2.21
N SER A 8 -0.71 0.64 2.88
CA SER A 8 -0.45 0.46 4.32
C SER A 8 0.23 -0.87 4.54
N LEU A 9 1.38 -0.85 5.19
CA LEU A 9 2.25 -2.00 5.45
C LEU A 9 2.32 -2.25 6.94
N GLN A 10 2.19 -3.50 7.35
CA GLN A 10 2.33 -3.90 8.74
C GLN A 10 3.24 -5.12 8.81
N TRP A 11 4.19 -5.05 9.74
CA TRP A 11 5.08 -6.14 10.04
C TRP A 11 4.53 -6.95 11.20
N ILE A 12 4.63 -8.27 11.12
CA ILE A 12 4.40 -9.18 12.23
C ILE A 12 5.76 -9.77 12.59
N VAL A 13 6.24 -9.42 13.78
CA VAL A 13 7.57 -9.77 14.27
C VAL A 13 7.40 -10.67 15.48
N PHE A 14 7.85 -11.93 15.39
CA PHE A 14 7.62 -12.96 16.41
C PHE A 14 6.13 -13.13 16.78
N GLY A 15 5.22 -13.00 15.80
CA GLY A 15 3.77 -13.09 16.02
C GLY A 15 3.12 -11.83 16.57
N SER A 16 3.88 -10.76 16.84
CA SER A 16 3.34 -9.47 17.31
C SER A 16 3.27 -8.45 16.17
N PRO A 17 2.11 -7.84 15.90
CA PRO A 17 2.00 -6.79 14.88
C PRO A 17 2.67 -5.49 15.36
N THR A 18 3.42 -4.85 14.48
CA THR A 18 3.98 -3.50 14.70
C THR A 18 2.99 -2.43 14.26
N GLN A 19 3.32 -1.16 14.55
CA GLN A 19 2.56 -0.04 14.02
C GLN A 19 2.59 -0.06 12.47
N PRO A 20 1.45 0.09 11.79
CA PRO A 20 1.41 0.16 10.35
C PRO A 20 2.15 1.40 9.82
N THR A 21 2.89 1.23 8.73
CA THR A 21 3.44 2.32 7.94
C THR A 21 2.50 2.58 6.78
N THR A 22 1.93 3.79 6.71
CA THR A 22 0.99 4.17 5.67
C THR A 22 1.60 5.23 4.78
N GLN A 23 1.45 5.06 3.46
CA GLN A 23 1.86 6.02 2.44
C GLN A 23 0.72 6.23 1.44
N VAL A 24 0.56 7.48 1.03
CA VAL A 24 -0.37 7.89 -0.01
C VAL A 24 0.45 8.40 -1.17
N ILE A 25 0.31 7.74 -2.32
CA ILE A 25 0.94 8.12 -3.57
C ILE A 25 -0.15 8.78 -4.43
N ASP A 26 -0.19 10.11 -4.36
CA ASP A 26 -1.04 10.94 -5.19
C ASP A 26 -0.39 11.10 -6.57
N SER A 27 -1.17 11.21 -7.65
CA SER A 27 -0.77 11.53 -9.04
C SER A 27 -0.79 10.39 -10.09
N PHE A 28 -1.86 9.59 -10.14
CA PHE A 28 -2.08 8.69 -11.28
C PHE A 28 -3.01 9.33 -12.33
N PRO A 29 -2.64 9.33 -13.63
CA PRO A 29 -3.46 9.92 -14.70
C PRO A 29 -4.80 9.20 -14.92
N ASN A 30 -4.87 7.90 -14.62
CA ASN A 30 -6.06 7.08 -14.78
C ASN A 30 -6.03 5.85 -13.85
N GLU A 31 -7.17 5.18 -13.77
CA GLU A 31 -7.38 3.98 -12.95
C GLU A 31 -6.44 2.84 -13.32
N GLN A 32 -6.24 2.61 -14.62
CA GLN A 32 -5.47 1.49 -15.13
C GLN A 32 -4.01 1.58 -14.70
N LEU A 33 -3.42 2.78 -14.73
CA LEU A 33 -2.06 3.03 -14.26
C LEU A 33 -1.95 2.91 -12.75
N CYS A 34 -2.94 3.39 -11.99
CA CYS A 34 -2.98 3.19 -10.55
C CYS A 34 -3.01 1.70 -10.19
N ASN A 35 -3.91 0.93 -10.81
CA ASN A 35 -4.05 -0.50 -10.54
C ASN A 35 -2.79 -1.29 -10.94
N LYS A 36 -2.12 -0.92 -12.05
CA LYS A 36 -0.83 -1.52 -12.41
C LYS A 36 0.25 -1.28 -11.35
N ALA A 37 0.32 -0.06 -10.81
CA ALA A 37 1.23 0.23 -9.70
C ALA A 37 0.84 -0.55 -8.43
N ALA A 38 -0.46 -0.65 -8.14
CA ALA A 38 -0.96 -1.45 -7.02
C ALA A 38 -0.57 -2.93 -7.15
N ASP A 39 -0.68 -3.50 -8.33
CA ASP A 39 -0.33 -4.90 -8.60
C ASP A 39 1.16 -5.16 -8.47
N ALA A 40 2.01 -4.23 -8.93
CA ALA A 40 3.46 -4.31 -8.73
C ALA A 40 3.82 -4.32 -7.23
N ILE A 41 3.20 -3.44 -6.44
CA ILE A 41 3.42 -3.40 -4.98
C ILE A 41 2.93 -4.68 -4.32
N ARG A 42 1.75 -5.21 -4.70
CA ARG A 42 1.23 -6.49 -4.18
C ARG A 42 2.17 -7.65 -4.49
N ALA A 43 2.78 -7.67 -5.68
CA ALA A 43 3.76 -8.69 -6.05
C ALA A 43 4.98 -8.66 -5.12
N GLU A 44 5.51 -7.47 -4.83
CA GLU A 44 6.62 -7.31 -3.89
C GLU A 44 6.24 -7.71 -2.46
N LEU A 45 5.03 -7.38 -2.00
CA LEU A 45 4.56 -7.74 -0.66
C LEU A 45 4.39 -9.24 -0.45
N ASN A 46 4.04 -9.96 -1.51
CA ASN A 46 3.91 -11.41 -1.47
C ASN A 46 5.27 -12.12 -1.55
N ASN A 47 6.36 -11.40 -1.81
CA ASN A 47 7.70 -11.96 -1.81
C ASN A 47 8.20 -12.04 -0.35
N PRO A 48 8.35 -13.25 0.22
CA PRO A 48 8.77 -13.39 1.60
C PRO A 48 10.19 -12.85 1.82
N VAL A 49 10.39 -12.15 2.94
CA VAL A 49 11.73 -11.71 3.33
C VAL A 49 12.59 -12.94 3.63
N GLY A 50 13.60 -13.16 2.80
CA GLY A 50 14.44 -14.37 2.85
C GLY A 50 15.08 -14.60 4.22
N GLY A 51 15.02 -15.84 4.71
CA GLY A 51 15.76 -16.30 5.88
C GLY A 51 15.07 -16.12 7.25
N GLN A 52 13.85 -15.59 7.32
CA GLN A 52 13.20 -15.30 8.61
C GLN A 52 11.74 -15.77 8.67
N GLN A 53 11.51 -17.03 9.08
CA GLN A 53 10.17 -17.59 9.36
C GLN A 53 9.35 -16.81 10.41
N ARG A 54 10.00 -15.92 11.17
CA ARG A 54 9.39 -15.16 12.27
C ARG A 54 9.01 -13.72 11.88
N LEU A 55 9.21 -13.36 10.61
CA LEU A 55 8.79 -12.09 10.04
C LEU A 55 7.74 -12.35 8.97
N GLN A 56 6.62 -11.64 9.05
CA GLN A 56 5.62 -11.62 8.00
C GLN A 56 5.30 -10.16 7.66
N THR A 57 5.15 -9.89 6.38
CA THR A 57 4.69 -8.60 5.88
C THR A 57 3.26 -8.76 5.42
N VAL A 58 2.35 -7.94 5.94
CA VAL A 58 0.99 -7.82 5.42
C VAL A 58 0.80 -6.40 4.91
N GLY A 59 0.03 -6.26 3.83
CA GLY A 59 -0.21 -4.95 3.27
C GLY A 59 -1.59 -4.77 2.67
N ARG A 60 -2.09 -3.55 2.76
CA ARG A 60 -3.31 -3.09 2.10
C ARG A 60 -2.93 -2.11 1.00
N VAL A 61 -3.32 -2.42 -0.23
CA VAL A 61 -3.01 -1.62 -1.41
C VAL A 61 -4.32 -1.33 -2.14
N VAL A 62 -4.70 -0.04 -2.24
CA VAL A 62 -6.00 0.38 -2.77
C VAL A 62 -5.84 1.60 -3.65
N CYS A 63 -6.40 1.53 -4.86
CA CYS A 63 -6.59 2.68 -5.73
C CYS A 63 -7.96 3.29 -5.48
N PHE A 64 -8.03 4.61 -5.34
CA PHE A 64 -9.29 5.34 -5.32
C PHE A 64 -9.17 6.66 -6.05
N MET A 65 -10.29 7.12 -6.60
CA MET A 65 -10.38 8.43 -7.24
C MET A 65 -10.66 9.49 -6.19
N ARG A 66 -9.79 10.49 -6.09
CA ARG A 66 -9.99 11.66 -5.25
C ARG A 66 -10.78 12.71 -6.04
N LYS A 67 -11.88 13.15 -5.45
CA LYS A 67 -12.62 14.31 -5.94
C LYS A 67 -11.84 15.57 -5.56
N ASP A 68 -11.65 16.46 -6.52
CA ASP A 68 -10.92 17.71 -6.32
C ASP A 68 -11.53 18.49 -5.15
N GLY A 69 -10.69 18.92 -4.18
CA GLY A 69 -11.10 19.79 -3.07
C GLY A 69 -11.24 19.15 -1.68
N VAL A 70 -10.99 17.84 -1.51
CA VAL A 70 -10.94 17.23 -0.16
C VAL A 70 -9.49 16.98 0.24
N PRO A 71 -8.86 17.77 1.13
CA PRO A 71 -7.55 17.46 1.71
C PRO A 71 -7.60 16.11 2.45
N PRO A 72 -6.50 15.32 2.48
CA PRO A 72 -6.49 14.11 3.29
C PRO A 72 -6.77 14.50 4.74
N ALA A 73 -7.71 13.80 5.39
CA ALA A 73 -7.86 13.91 6.84
C ALA A 73 -6.51 13.49 7.44
N ARG A 74 -5.82 14.46 8.03
CA ARG A 74 -4.58 14.25 8.78
C ARG A 74 -4.84 13.39 10.01
#